data_AF-A0A6I4VT54-F1
#
_entry.id   AF-A0A6I4VT54-F1
#
_cell.length_a   1.000
_cell.length_b   1.000
_cell.length_c   1.000
_cell.angle_alpha   90.00
_cell.angle_beta   90.00
_cell.angle_gamma   90.00
#
_symmetry.space_group_name_H-M   'P 1'
#
loop_
_entity.id
_entity.type
_entity.pdbx_description
1 polymer ?
#
loop_
_entity_poly.entity_id
_entity_poly.type
_entity_poly.pdbx_seq_one_letter_code
_entity_poly.pdbx_strand_id
1 'polypeptide(L)' 'MIRLSDVVAIVDAVGAVKSSSSIPFPTSSVEEVKSFIITTKHIYTSPISSNTLLKRSQSGLKVVSML' A
#
# COMPACT_ATOMS: atom_id res chain seq x y z
N MET A 1 -5.89 11.40 -4.21
CA MET A 1 -6.55 10.08 -4.21
C MET A 1 -5.80 9.18 -5.19
N ILE A 2 -5.28 8.04 -4.75
CA ILE A 2 -4.52 7.10 -5.61
C ILE A 2 -5.52 6.24 -6.38
N ARG A 3 -5.40 6.16 -7.71
CA ARG A 3 -6.20 5.25 -8.53
C ARG A 3 -5.55 3.87 -8.56
N LEU A 4 -6.33 2.80 -8.52
CA LEU A 4 -5.80 1.42 -8.57
C LEU A 4 -5.03 1.15 -9.86
N SER A 5 -5.44 1.77 -10.98
CA SER A 5 -4.74 1.72 -12.28
C SER A 5 -3.30 2.22 -12.22
N ASP A 6 -2.98 3.08 -11.24
CA ASP A 6 -1.68 3.74 -11.14
C ASP A 6 -0.75 2.99 -10.17
N VAL A 7 -1.27 1.94 -9.50
CA VAL A 7 -0.53 1.10 -8.55
C VAL A 7 0.23 0.03 -9.32
N VAL A 8 1.55 0.06 -9.19
CA VAL A 8 2.46 -0.93 -9.78
C VAL A 8 2.62 -2.11 -8.82
N ALA A 9 2.75 -1.83 -7.52
CA ALA A 9 2.93 -2.85 -6.51
C ALA A 9 2.47 -2.37 -5.12
N ILE A 10 2.09 -3.32 -4.27
CA ILE A 10 1.88 -3.11 -2.84
C ILE A 10 2.79 -4.08 -2.11
N VAL A 11 3.65 -3.58 -1.22
CA VAL A 11 4.69 -4.36 -0.53
C VAL A 11 4.51 -4.21 0.96
N ASP A 12 4.50 -5.31 1.72
CA ASP A 12 4.46 -5.24 3.18
C ASP A 12 5.74 -4.61 3.73
N ALA A 13 5.60 -3.81 4.78
CA ALA A 13 6.73 -3.15 5.44
C ALA A 13 7.51 -4.10 6.37
N VAL A 14 7.12 -5.38 6.43
CA VAL A 14 7.74 -6.41 7.28
C VAL A 14 9.20 -6.61 6.83
N GLY A 15 10.14 -6.04 7.60
CA GLY A 15 11.59 -6.17 7.37
C GLY A 15 12.30 -4.94 6.81
N ALA A 16 11.59 -3.87 6.42
CA ALA A 16 12.23 -2.68 5.84
C ALA A 16 13.01 -1.81 6.86
N VAL A 17 12.91 -2.09 8.17
CA VAL A 17 13.51 -1.27 9.24
C VAL A 17 14.90 -1.78 9.69
N LYS A 18 15.52 -2.73 8.95
CA LYS A 18 16.89 -3.19 9.24
C LYS A 18 17.82 -3.14 8.03
N SER A 19 17.70 -2.16 7.14
CA SER A 19 18.81 -1.86 6.23
C SER A 19 18.70 -0.48 5.61
N SER A 20 19.54 0.43 6.12
CA SER A 20 20.26 1.48 5.38
C SER A 20 19.73 1.87 3.98
N SER A 21 18.61 2.59 3.89
CA SER A 21 18.30 3.33 2.66
C SER A 21 18.11 4.81 2.98
N SER A 22 18.93 5.64 2.33
CA SER A 22 19.02 7.09 2.46
C SER A 22 17.83 7.82 1.81
N ILE A 23 16.62 7.29 1.96
CA ILE A 23 15.43 7.94 1.44
C ILE A 23 14.87 8.79 2.58
N PRO A 24 14.97 10.13 2.52
CA PRO A 24 14.44 10.99 3.56
C PRO A 24 12.90 10.89 3.52
N PHE A 25 12.34 9.96 4.29
CA PHE A 25 10.91 9.91 4.51
C PHE A 25 10.54 10.93 5.60
N PRO A 26 9.54 11.79 5.36
CA PRO A 26 9.10 12.74 6.38
C PRO A 26 8.61 11.96 7.59
N THR A 27 9.31 12.15 8.72
CA THR A 27 9.00 11.56 10.02
C THR A 27 7.77 12.26 10.62
N SER A 28 6.61 12.12 9.98
CA SER A 28 5.34 12.53 10.56
C SER A 28 4.79 11.39 11.39
N SER A 29 4.82 11.58 12.71
CA SER A 29 3.96 10.92 13.72
C SER A 29 3.78 9.40 13.56
N VAL A 30 4.56 8.61 14.32
CA VAL A 30 4.34 7.25 14.88
C VAL A 30 3.12 6.42 14.41
N GLU A 31 2.74 6.47 13.14
CA GLU A 31 1.84 5.51 12.53
C GLU A 31 2.72 4.41 11.96
N GLU A 32 2.57 3.22 12.53
CA GLU A 32 3.26 2.04 12.08
C GLU A 32 2.93 1.80 10.60
N VAL A 33 3.94 2.02 9.75
CA VAL A 33 3.81 1.70 8.32
C VAL A 33 3.72 0.19 8.20
N LYS A 34 2.59 -0.31 7.68
CA LYS A 34 2.34 -1.75 7.47
C LYS A 34 2.58 -2.17 6.03
N SER A 35 2.41 -1.25 5.08
CA SER A 35 2.74 -1.50 3.67
C SER A 35 3.13 -0.23 2.93
N PHE A 36 3.76 -0.42 1.77
CA PHE A 36 4.10 0.62 0.80
C PHE A 36 3.30 0.42 -0.48
N ILE A 37 2.74 1.49 -1.01
CA ILE A 37 2.02 1.52 -2.29
C ILE A 37 2.94 2.21 -3.30
N ILE A 38 3.42 1.44 -4.27
CA ILE A 38 4.32 1.92 -5.30
C ILE A 38 3.50 2.27 -6.53
N THR A 39 3.62 3.52 -6.98
CA THR A 39 3.05 4.01 -8.24
C THR A 39 4.19 4.36 -9.20
N THR A 40 3.84 4.66 -10.46
CA THR A 40 4.84 5.09 -11.46
C THR A 40 5.55 6.40 -11.12
N LYS A 41 4.96 7.23 -10.25
CA LYS A 41 5.47 8.56 -9.90
C LYS A 41 5.93 8.70 -8.46
N HIS A 42 5.31 7.97 -7.53
CA HIS A 42 5.52 8.14 -6.09
C HIS A 42 5.40 6.83 -5.33
N ILE A 43 6.03 6.78 -4.15
CA ILE A 43 5.86 5.73 -3.15
C ILE A 43 5.08 6.33 -1.98
N TYR A 44 3.99 5.67 -1.60
CA TYR A 44 3.17 6.07 -0.47
C TYR A 44 3.30 5.04 0.66
N THR A 45 3.31 5.53 1.90
CA THR A 45 3.21 4.67 3.09
C THR A 45 1.74 4.41 3.40
N SER A 46 1.44 3.23 3.94
CA SER A 46 0.10 2.88 4.39
C SER A 46 0.12 2.23 5.77
N PRO A 47 -0.74 2.66 6.71
CA PRO A 47 -0.94 1.97 7.99
C PRO A 47 -1.78 0.68 7.84
N ILE A 48 -2.23 0.37 6.62
CA ILE A 48 -3.02 -0.82 6.30
C ILE A 48 -2.09 -1.87 5.67
N SER A 49 -2.25 -3.15 6.03
CA SER A 49 -1.48 -4.24 5.42
C SER A 49 -1.81 -4.45 3.94
N SER A 50 -0.85 -4.95 3.17
CA SER A 50 -1.04 -5.23 1.74
C SER A 50 -2.25 -6.14 1.48
N ASN A 51 -2.42 -7.18 2.30
CA ASN A 51 -3.53 -8.12 2.21
C ASN A 51 -4.89 -7.44 2.39
N THR A 52 -5.00 -6.51 3.34
CA THR A 52 -6.24 -5.75 3.53
C THR A 52 -6.51 -4.81 2.36
N LEU A 53 -5.47 -4.17 1.81
CA LEU A 53 -5.59 -3.34 0.61
C LEU A 53 -6.06 -4.16 -0.61
N LEU A 54 -5.52 -5.36 -0.80
CA LEU A 54 -5.91 -6.30 -1.85
C LEU A 54 -7.38 -6.75 -1.70
N LYS A 55 -7.81 -7.10 -0.49
CA LYS A 55 -9.22 -7.45 -0.24
C LYS A 55 -10.16 -6.29 -0.55
N ARG A 56 -9.76 -5.06 -0.23
CA ARG A 56 -10.56 -3.86 -0.55
C ARG A 56 -10.62 -3.57 -2.05
N SER A 57 -9.53 -3.79 -2.79
CA SER A 57 -9.57 -3.63 -4.25
C SER A 57 -10.49 -4.66 -4.92
N GLN A 58 -10.53 -5.89 -4.39
CA GLN A 58 -11.40 -6.96 -4.87
C GLN A 58 -12.86 -6.77 -4.45
N SER A 59 -13.12 -6.21 -3.27
CA SER A 59 -14.49 -5.96 -2.77
C SER A 59 -15.27 -4.93 -3.60
N GLY A 60 -14.61 -4.20 -4.52
CA GLY A 60 -15.26 -3.39 -5.54
C GLY A 60 -15.84 -4.19 -6.72
N LEU A 61 -15.39 -5.45 -6.93
CA LEU A 61 -16.05 -6.41 -7.82
C LEU A 61 -17.20 -7.09 -7.07
N LYS A 62 -18.33 -6.40 -6.95
CA LYS A 62 -19.59 -7.08 -6.66
C LYS A 62 -19.95 -7.90 -7.90
N VAL A 63 -19.54 -9.16 -7.95
CA VAL A 63 -20.08 -10.14 -8.89
C VAL A 63 -21.56 -10.27 -8.56
N VAL A 64 -22.40 -9.55 -9.29
CA VAL A 64 -23.84 -9.81 -9.35
C VAL A 64 -23.99 -11.07 -10.19
N SER A 65 -23.82 -12.24 -9.57
CA SER A 65 -24.34 -13.49 -10.12
C SER A 65 -25.83 -13.50 -9.79
N MET A 66 -26.64 -12.99 -10.71
CA MET A 66 -28.07 -13.29 -10.72
C MET A 66 -28.21 -14.77 -11.09
N LEU A 67 -28.75 -15.57 -10.16
CA LEU A 67 -29.42 -16.83 -10.46
C LEU A 67 -30.90 -16.53 -10.70
#